data_AF-A0A0C2RU73-F1
#
_entry.id   AF-A0A0C2RU73-F1
#
_cell.length_a   1.000
_cell.length_b   1.000
_cell.length_c   1.000
_cell.angle_alpha   90.00
_cell.angle_beta   90.00
_cell.angle_gamma   90.00
#
_symmetry.space_group_name_H-M   'P 1'
#
loop_
_entity.id
_entity.type
_entity.pdbx_description
1 polymer ?
#
loop_
_entity_poly.entity_id
_entity_poly.type
_entity_poly.pdbx_seq_one_letter_code
_entity_poly.pdbx_strand_id
1 'polypeptide(L)' 'FPSRVPIWPEPVLVEGVEEWPVEAIIDERRCGRGMRYLVRFVNQGPAEDRWL' A
#
# COMPACT_ATOMS: atom_id res chain seq x y z
N PHE A 1 3.19 16.76 -9.61
CA PHE A 1 4.28 16.11 -10.36
C PHE A 1 3.74 14.84 -11.02
N PRO A 2 3.33 14.88 -12.31
CA PRO A 2 2.62 13.79 -12.95
C PRO A 2 3.63 12.89 -13.67
N SER A 3 4.11 11.82 -13.01
CA SER A 3 4.78 10.67 -13.67
C SER A 3 5.39 9.62 -12.73
N ARG A 4 5.14 9.65 -11.41
CA ARG A 4 5.33 8.44 -10.61
C ARG A 4 4.12 7.53 -10.82
N VAL A 5 4.11 6.83 -11.95
CA VAL A 5 3.26 5.64 -12.11
C VAL A 5 3.69 4.71 -10.99
N PRO A 6 2.87 4.49 -9.95
CA PRO A 6 3.31 3.68 -8.82
C PRO A 6 3.51 2.27 -9.37
N ILE A 7 4.66 1.67 -9.04
CA ILE A 7 4.92 0.26 -9.34
C ILE A 7 4.07 -0.54 -8.35
N TRP A 8 2.74 -0.49 -8.47
CA TRP A 8 1.87 -1.31 -7.65
C TRP A 8 2.22 -2.77 -7.91
N PRO A 9 2.31 -3.62 -6.88
CA PRO A 9 2.42 -5.05 -7.13
C PRO A 9 1.19 -5.51 -7.92
N GLU A 10 1.36 -6.60 -8.67
CA GLU A 10 0.24 -7.22 -9.35
C GLU A 10 -0.81 -7.63 -8.30
N PRO A 11 -2.09 -7.23 -8.48
CA PRO A 11 -3.15 -7.67 -7.59
C PRO A 11 -3.31 -9.19 -7.72
N VAL A 12 -3.54 -9.84 -6.59
CA VAL A 12 -3.83 -11.26 -6.50
C VAL A 12 -5.32 -11.43 -6.31
N LEU A 13 -5.95 -12.32 -7.06
CA LEU A 13 -7.36 -12.64 -6.89
C LEU A 13 -7.51 -13.58 -5.69
N VAL A 14 -8.05 -13.07 -4.57
CA VAL A 14 -8.35 -13.83 -3.36
C VAL A 14 -9.87 -13.83 -3.19
N GLU A 15 -10.48 -15.02 -3.20
CA GLU A 15 -11.94 -15.19 -3.04
C GLU A 15 -12.80 -14.36 -4.01
N GLY A 16 -12.28 -14.08 -5.22
CA GLY A 16 -12.98 -13.29 -6.24
C GLY A 16 -12.85 -11.77 -6.07
N VAL A 17 -12.01 -11.32 -5.13
CA VAL A 17 -11.66 -9.91 -4.91
C VAL A 17 -10.20 -9.69 -5.27
N GLU A 18 -9.91 -8.56 -5.90
CA GLU A 18 -8.53 -8.14 -6.17
C GLU A 18 -7.90 -7.58 -4.88
N GLU A 19 -6.88 -8.27 -4.37
CA GLU A 19 -6.11 -7.85 -3.21
C GLU A 19 -4.66 -7.55 -3.59
N TRP A 20 -4.07 -6.51 -2.98
CA TRP A 20 -2.67 -6.18 -3.23
C TRP A 20 -1.80 -6.81 -2.15
N PRO A 21 -0.74 -7.55 -2.52
CA PRO A 21 0.11 -8.21 -1.54
C PRO A 21 0.91 -7.17 -0.75
N VAL A 22 0.58 -7.06 0.53
CA VAL A 22 1.24 -6.20 1.51
C VAL A 22 2.29 -7.02 2.26
N GLU A 23 3.50 -6.49 2.35
CA GLU A 23 4.57 -7.09 3.16
C GLU A 23 4.36 -6.77 4.65
N ALA A 24 4.13 -5.49 4.97
CA ALA A 24 3.90 -5.06 6.34
C ALA A 24 3.15 -3.72 6.41
N ILE A 25 2.39 -3.54 7.48
CA ILE A 25 1.94 -2.22 7.93
C ILE A 25 3.04 -1.65 8.82
N ILE A 26 3.67 -0.57 8.37
CA ILE A 26 4.81 0.07 9.03
C ILE A 26 4.34 1.03 10.13
N ASP A 27 3.22 1.71 9.91
CA ASP A 27 2.72 2.73 10.82
C ASP A 27 1.20 2.90 10.67
N GLU A 28 0.55 3.42 11.69
CA GLU A 28 -0.86 3.78 11.68
C GLU A 28 -1.05 5.17 12.27
N ARG A 29 -1.91 5.97 11.64
CA ARG A 29 -2.22 7.30 12.17
C ARG A 29 -3.67 7.67 11.96
N ARG A 30 -4.20 8.46 12.88
CA ARG A 30 -5.50 9.12 12.69
C ARG A 30 -5.31 10.29 11.71
N CYS A 31 -6.11 10.32 10.66
CA CYS A 31 -6.17 11.44 9.74
C CYS A 31 -7.63 11.91 9.58
N GLY A 32 -7.97 13.02 10.24
CA GLY A 32 -9.34 13.53 10.26
C GLY A 32 -10.30 12.54 10.92
N ARG A 33 -11.30 12.08 10.16
CA ARG A 33 -12.32 11.12 10.63
C ARG A 33 -11.95 9.65 10.38
N GLY A 34 -10.81 9.37 9.73
CA GLY A 34 -10.39 8.02 9.37
C GLY A 34 -9.04 7.62 9.96
N MET A 35 -8.71 6.34 9.81
CA MET A 35 -7.35 5.84 9.98
C MET A 35 -6.64 5.87 8.63
N ARG A 36 -5.33 6.10 8.69
CA ARG A 36 -4.43 5.85 7.58
C ARG A 36 -3.36 4.89 8.03
N TYR A 37 -2.93 4.04 7.12
CA TYR A 37 -1.91 3.02 7.37
C TYR A 37 -0.75 3.25 6.42
N LEU A 38 0.47 3.31 6.95
CA LEU A 38 1.68 3.28 6.16
C LEU A 38 1.93 1.83 5.78
N VAL A 39 1.75 1.52 4.52
CA VAL A 39 1.80 0.16 3.97
C VAL A 39 3.06 0.02 3.14
N ARG A 40 3.79 -1.08 3.38
CA ARG A 40 4.87 -1.57 2.52
C ARG A 40 4.35 -2.76 1.71
N PHE A 41 4.44 -2.68 0.40
CA PHE A 41 4.05 -3.77 -0.49
C PHE A 41 5.19 -4.78 -0.68
N VAL A 42 4.82 -6.01 -1.05
CA VAL A 42 5.80 -7.07 -1.32
C VAL A 42 6.73 -6.66 -2.47
N ASN A 43 8.03 -6.94 -2.30
CA ASN A 43 9.12 -6.56 -3.23
C ASN A 43 9.36 -5.04 -3.36
N GLN A 44 8.85 -4.22 -2.44
CA GLN A 44 9.13 -2.79 -2.40
C GLN A 44 10.02 -2.42 -1.21
N GLY A 45 10.99 -1.55 -1.43
CA GLY A 45 11.85 -1.03 -0.37
C GLY A 45 11.17 0.08 0.45
N PRO A 46 11.75 0.47 1.60
CA PRO A 46 11.23 1.52 2.48
C PRO A 46 10.98 2.88 1.80
N ALA A 47 11.68 3.17 0.71
CA ALA A 47 11.50 4.40 -0.06
C ALA A 47 10.15 4.46 -0.80
N GLU A 48 9.49 3.32 -0.98
CA GLU A 48 8.21 3.18 -1.66
C GLU A 48 7.04 2.99 -0.68
N ASP A 49 7.27 3.03 0.63
CA ASP A 49 6.22 2.95 1.65
C ASP A 49 5.18 4.07 1.47
N ARG A 50 3.88 3.74 1.55
CA ARG A 50 2.81 4.73 1.31
C ARG A 50 1.68 4.70 2.31
N TRP A 51 1.12 5.87 2.58
CA TRP A 51 -0.08 6.02 3.39
C TRP A 51 -1.34 5.74 2.55
N LEU A 52 -2.08 4.70 2.93
CA LEU A 52 -3.44 4.41 2.48
C LEU A 52 -4.45 4.94 3.48
#